data_AF-A0A1B6DIP3-F1
#
_entry.id   AF-A0A1B6DIP3-F1
#
_cell.length_a   1.000
_cell.length_b   1.000
_cell.length_c   1.000
_cell.angle_alpha   90.00
_cell.angle_beta   90.00
_cell.angle_gamma   90.00
#
_symmetry.space_group_name_H-M   'P 1'
#
loop_
_entity.id
_entity.type
_entity.pdbx_description
1 polymer ?
#
loop_
_entity_poly.entity_id
_entity_poly.type
_entity_poly.pdbx_seq_one_letter_code
_entity_poly.pdbx_strand_id
1 'polypeptide(L)'
;INLFNSAIHENNTLTPVAKLQYLLSVLSNEPFNLIKSLPISDKNYEVAYNILKVRFLSQRHLTSLHLNKILDLPTIHHIAKQMRNFITIYSETTEALKGINTDITTNNSLLSAMLLRKMDSTLLKRFEHFQFSQTSTMQQPDEIIKFLSQECNEAKQAFLYSSSSSISKQPQSEYKKTSLMT
;
A
#
# COMPACT_ATOMS: atom_id res chain seq x y z
N ILE A 1 12.43 2.92 14.47
CA ILE A 1 12.55 2.85 15.94
C ILE A 1 12.82 1.44 16.45
N ASN A 2 12.09 0.41 15.98
CA ASN A 2 12.21 -0.96 16.55
C ASN A 2 13.64 -1.51 16.47
N LEU A 3 14.34 -1.29 15.36
CA LEU A 3 15.76 -1.64 15.22
C LEU A 3 16.68 -0.84 16.16
N PHE A 4 16.41 0.46 16.34
CA PHE A 4 17.17 1.28 17.29
C PHE A 4 16.93 0.80 18.72
N ASN A 5 15.71 0.35 19.03
CA ASN A 5 15.36 -0.09 20.36
C ASN A 5 16.14 -1.35 20.74
N SER A 6 16.11 -2.37 19.89
CA SER A 6 16.83 -3.62 20.14
C SER A 6 18.36 -3.44 20.13
N ALA A 7 18.88 -2.59 19.24
CA ALA A 7 20.33 -2.42 19.10
C ALA A 7 20.95 -1.47 20.15
N ILE A 8 20.23 -0.40 20.52
CA ILE A 8 20.78 0.73 21.30
C ILE A 8 19.97 0.97 22.58
N HIS A 9 18.65 1.13 22.49
CA HIS A 9 17.84 1.51 23.66
C HIS A 9 17.87 0.45 24.76
N GLU A 10 17.64 -0.81 24.40
CA GLU A 10 17.60 -1.99 25.28
C GLU A 10 19.00 -2.55 25.61
N ASN A 11 20.03 -2.03 24.95
CA ASN A 11 21.39 -2.46 25.19
C ASN A 11 21.93 -1.89 26.52
N ASN A 12 22.03 -2.74 27.54
CA ASN A 12 22.49 -2.36 28.88
C ASN A 12 24.02 -2.12 28.97
N THR A 13 24.79 -2.46 27.93
CA THR A 13 26.25 -2.22 27.90
C THR A 13 26.62 -0.78 27.54
N LEU A 14 25.69 -0.04 26.92
CA LEU A 14 25.91 1.35 26.52
C LEU A 14 25.43 2.30 27.60
N THR A 15 26.23 3.31 27.91
CA THR A 15 25.83 4.39 28.83
C THR A 15 24.76 5.29 28.19
N PRO A 16 23.86 5.91 28.98
CA PRO A 16 22.86 6.82 28.42
C PRO A 16 23.47 7.99 27.62
N VAL A 17 24.59 8.57 28.08
CA VAL A 17 25.38 9.54 27.28
C VAL A 17 25.79 8.98 25.92
N ALA A 18 26.35 7.77 25.86
CA ALA A 18 26.75 7.16 24.58
C ALA A 18 25.54 6.89 23.67
N LYS A 19 24.42 6.44 24.25
CA LYS A 19 23.16 6.26 23.51
C LYS A 19 22.64 7.59 22.94
N LEU A 20 22.71 8.69 23.70
CA LEU A 20 22.30 10.02 23.24
C LEU A 20 23.20 10.55 22.13
N GLN A 21 24.51 10.38 22.26
CA GLN A 21 25.45 10.79 21.22
C GLN A 21 25.24 10.01 19.92
N TYR A 22 24.99 8.70 20.03
CA TYR A 22 24.64 7.86 18.87
C TYR A 22 23.26 8.23 18.30
N LEU A 23 22.27 8.51 19.15
CA LEU A 23 20.96 8.97 18.71
C LEU A 23 21.07 10.26 17.88
N LEU A 24 21.85 11.24 18.34
CA LEU A 24 22.08 12.48 17.60
C LEU A 24 22.81 12.26 16.26
N SER A 25 23.72 11.28 16.18
CA SER A 25 24.51 11.04 14.97
C SER A 25 23.72 10.38 13.83
N VAL A 26 22.66 9.63 14.16
CA VAL A 26 21.83 8.94 13.16
C VAL A 26 20.59 9.73 12.74
N LEU A 27 20.27 10.83 13.43
CA LEU A 27 19.13 11.67 13.10
C LEU A 27 19.52 12.79 12.14
N SER A 28 18.57 13.19 11.30
CA SER A 28 18.70 14.31 10.38
C SER A 28 17.42 15.13 10.35
N ASN A 29 17.49 16.36 9.85
CA ASN A 29 16.33 17.24 9.61
C ASN A 29 15.45 17.45 10.87
N GLU A 30 14.12 17.26 10.75
CA GLU A 30 13.15 17.51 11.82
C GLU A 30 13.48 16.72 13.10
N PRO A 31 13.67 15.38 13.09
CA PRO A 31 14.06 14.63 14.28
C PRO A 31 15.29 15.18 15.02
N PHE A 32 16.35 15.54 14.28
CA PHE A 32 17.56 16.11 14.86
C PHE A 32 17.29 17.48 15.50
N ASN A 33 16.54 18.33 14.78
CA ASN A 33 16.19 19.67 15.25
C ASN A 33 15.37 19.68 16.55
N LEU A 34 14.60 18.62 16.83
CA LEU A 34 13.81 18.50 18.05
C LEU A 34 14.65 18.28 19.31
N ILE A 35 15.79 17.60 19.19
CA ILE A 35 16.59 17.18 20.36
C ILE A 35 18.00 17.77 20.40
N LYS A 36 18.47 18.43 19.33
CA LYS A 36 19.83 19.00 19.24
C LYS A 36 20.15 20.05 20.31
N SER A 37 19.14 20.70 20.90
CA SER A 37 19.33 21.69 21.96
C SER A 37 19.55 21.06 23.33
N LEU A 38 19.30 19.75 23.49
CA LEU A 38 19.53 19.05 24.74
C LEU A 38 21.02 18.81 24.94
N PRO A 39 21.61 19.24 26.08
CA PRO A 39 23.00 18.91 26.40
C PRO A 39 23.23 17.40 26.44
N ILE A 40 24.36 16.94 25.93
CA ILE A 40 24.74 15.53 25.98
C ILE A 40 25.03 15.16 27.45
N SER A 41 24.08 14.47 28.09
CA SER A 41 24.17 14.03 29.49
C SER A 41 23.29 12.81 29.72
N ASP A 42 23.55 12.05 30.79
CA ASP A 42 22.83 10.81 31.05
C ASP A 42 21.33 11.07 31.27
N LYS A 43 21.03 12.17 31.97
CA LYS A 43 19.66 12.60 32.28
C LYS A 43 18.85 12.93 31.03
N ASN A 44 19.51 13.42 29.98
CA ASN A 44 18.82 13.92 28.79
C ASN A 44 18.57 12.84 27.73
N TYR A 45 19.17 11.66 27.84
CA TYR A 45 18.91 10.57 26.90
C TYR A 45 17.44 10.17 26.89
N GLU A 46 16.88 9.86 28.06
CA GLU A 46 15.48 9.46 28.19
C GLU A 46 14.53 10.57 27.73
N VAL A 47 14.87 11.83 28.00
CA VAL A 47 14.10 12.99 27.55
C VAL A 47 14.10 13.07 26.01
N ALA A 48 15.28 12.99 25.39
CA ALA A 48 15.42 13.04 23.94
C ALA A 48 14.67 11.88 23.26
N TYR A 49 14.86 10.67 23.77
CA TYR A 49 14.21 9.47 23.26
C TYR A 49 12.67 9.56 23.39
N ASN A 50 12.17 10.04 24.53
CA ASN A 50 10.73 10.22 24.72
C ASN A 50 10.14 11.32 23.84
N ILE A 51 10.83 12.44 23.61
CA ILE A 51 10.39 13.48 22.66
C ILE A 51 10.19 12.87 21.26
N LEU A 52 11.16 12.10 20.78
CA LEU A 52 11.08 11.44 19.47
C LEU A 52 9.98 10.38 19.45
N LYS A 53 9.86 9.58 20.52
CA LYS A 53 8.81 8.57 20.65
C LYS A 53 7.43 9.19 20.61
N VAL A 54 7.18 10.24 21.39
CA VAL A 54 5.89 10.95 21.41
C VAL A 54 5.60 11.58 20.04
N ARG A 55 6.59 12.21 19.42
CA ARG A 55 6.40 12.89 18.13
C ARG A 55 6.13 11.90 16.99
N PHE A 56 6.94 10.85 16.85
CA PHE A 56 6.95 9.97 15.67
C PHE A 56 6.28 8.61 15.89
N LEU A 57 6.00 8.23 17.13
CA LEU A 57 5.32 6.97 17.47
C LEU A 57 4.06 7.20 18.28
N SER A 58 3.47 8.39 18.20
CA SER A 58 2.11 8.53 18.72
C SER A 58 1.21 7.61 17.92
N GLN A 59 0.62 6.63 18.61
CA GLN A 59 -0.35 5.69 18.07
C GLN A 59 -1.40 6.43 17.22
N ARG A 60 -1.90 7.55 17.75
CA ARG A 60 -2.83 8.44 17.05
C ARG A 60 -2.30 8.92 15.69
N HIS A 61 -1.04 9.34 15.60
CA HIS A 61 -0.46 9.82 14.35
C HIS A 61 -0.31 8.70 13.33
N LEU A 62 0.21 7.54 13.74
CA LEU A 62 0.36 6.37 12.86
C LEU A 62 -1.00 5.87 12.36
N THR A 63 -1.98 5.75 13.26
CA THR A 63 -3.35 5.43 12.88
C THR A 63 -3.90 6.45 11.89
N SER A 64 -3.75 7.75 12.16
CA SER A 64 -4.25 8.81 11.25
C SER A 64 -3.57 8.75 9.88
N LEU A 65 -2.25 8.53 9.83
CA LEU A 65 -1.49 8.39 8.59
C LEU A 65 -2.03 7.24 7.73
N HIS A 66 -2.20 6.07 8.33
CA HIS A 66 -2.70 4.89 7.61
C HIS A 66 -4.18 5.03 7.23
N LEU A 67 -5.02 5.60 8.10
CA LEU A 67 -6.41 5.88 7.77
C LEU A 67 -6.51 6.84 6.59
N ASN A 68 -5.78 7.96 6.60
CA ASN A 68 -5.76 8.89 5.47
C ASN A 68 -5.30 8.21 4.18
N LYS A 69 -4.27 7.34 4.22
CA LYS A 69 -3.83 6.55 3.06
C LYS A 69 -4.94 5.65 2.49
N ILE A 70 -5.87 5.16 3.33
CA ILE A 70 -7.06 4.41 2.88
C ILE A 70 -8.13 5.35 2.31
N LEU A 71 -8.41 6.48 2.97
CA LEU A 71 -9.38 7.46 2.48
C LEU A 71 -8.98 8.01 1.10
N ASP A 72 -7.67 8.21 0.91
CA ASP A 72 -7.04 8.75 -0.30
C ASP A 72 -6.76 7.69 -1.37
N LEU A 73 -7.23 6.45 -1.20
CA LEU A 73 -7.13 5.43 -2.24
C LEU A 73 -7.66 5.97 -3.58
N PRO A 74 -6.96 5.72 -4.70
CA PRO A 74 -7.37 6.25 -5.99
C PRO A 74 -8.64 5.56 -6.49
N THR A 75 -9.41 6.26 -7.32
CA THR A 75 -10.46 5.61 -8.10
C THR A 75 -9.83 4.65 -9.12
N ILE A 76 -10.43 3.48 -9.29
CA ILE A 76 -9.93 2.42 -10.16
C ILE A 76 -10.92 2.07 -11.26
N HIS A 77 -10.35 1.74 -12.42
CA HIS A 77 -11.04 1.21 -13.57
C HIS A 77 -10.70 -0.27 -13.77
N HIS A 78 -11.38 -0.91 -14.73
CA HIS A 78 -11.09 -2.29 -15.17
C HIS A 78 -9.75 -2.38 -15.92
N ILE A 79 -8.66 -2.05 -15.22
CA ILE A 79 -7.29 -2.04 -15.71
C ILE A 79 -6.44 -2.79 -14.68
N ALA A 80 -5.83 -3.90 -15.08
CA ALA A 80 -5.08 -4.80 -14.20
C ALA A 80 -4.03 -4.07 -13.33
N LYS A 81 -3.31 -3.10 -13.90
CA LYS A 81 -2.31 -2.31 -13.18
C LYS A 81 -2.92 -1.47 -12.05
N GLN A 82 -4.08 -0.85 -12.30
CA GLN A 82 -4.77 -0.02 -11.30
C GLN A 82 -5.33 -0.89 -10.16
N MET A 83 -6.02 -1.98 -10.50
CA MET A 83 -6.54 -2.93 -9.51
C MET A 83 -5.41 -3.50 -8.64
N ARG A 84 -4.29 -3.92 -9.25
CA ARG A 84 -3.13 -4.42 -8.50
C ARG A 84 -2.58 -3.38 -7.53
N ASN A 85 -2.36 -2.15 -7.99
CA ASN A 85 -1.82 -1.09 -7.13
C ASN A 85 -2.77 -0.77 -5.96
N PHE A 86 -4.08 -0.73 -6.23
CA PHE A 86 -5.10 -0.53 -5.20
C PHE A 86 -5.08 -1.63 -4.14
N ILE A 87 -5.05 -2.91 -4.56
CA ILE A 87 -4.95 -4.06 -3.64
C ILE A 87 -3.67 -3.97 -2.81
N THR A 88 -2.52 -3.67 -3.42
CA THR A 88 -1.25 -3.52 -2.72
C THR A 88 -1.33 -2.42 -1.66
N ILE A 89 -1.79 -1.22 -2.02
CA ILE A 89 -1.93 -0.10 -1.09
C ILE A 89 -2.89 -0.46 0.05
N TYR A 90 -4.03 -1.08 -0.26
CA TYR A 90 -5.00 -1.53 0.75
C TYR A 90 -4.35 -2.52 1.72
N SER A 91 -3.77 -3.62 1.22
CA SER A 91 -3.19 -4.69 2.04
C SER A 91 -2.04 -4.18 2.90
N GLU A 92 -1.13 -3.38 2.35
CA GLU A 92 -0.03 -2.78 3.14
C GLU A 92 -0.57 -1.92 4.28
N THR A 93 -1.63 -1.17 4.02
CA THR A 93 -2.16 -0.20 4.98
C THR A 93 -3.00 -0.88 6.06
N THR A 94 -3.81 -1.89 5.72
CA THR A 94 -4.58 -2.66 6.69
C THR A 94 -3.68 -3.53 7.56
N GLU A 95 -2.64 -4.15 7.00
CA GLU A 95 -1.65 -4.89 7.79
C GLU A 95 -0.85 -3.97 8.72
N ALA A 96 -0.49 -2.76 8.28
CA ALA A 96 0.14 -1.78 9.16
C ALA A 96 -0.78 -1.34 10.31
N LEU A 97 -2.08 -1.14 10.02
CA LEU A 97 -3.10 -0.82 11.03
C LEU A 97 -3.28 -1.96 12.05
N LYS A 98 -3.34 -3.21 11.59
CA LYS A 98 -3.36 -4.40 12.47
C LYS A 98 -2.10 -4.48 13.34
N GLY A 99 -0.93 -4.19 12.77
CA GLY A 99 0.34 -4.14 13.50
C GLY A 99 0.38 -3.11 14.62
N ILE A 100 -0.45 -2.07 14.55
CA ILE A 100 -0.66 -1.10 15.63
C ILE A 100 -1.97 -1.37 16.41
N ASN A 101 -2.51 -2.59 16.38
CA ASN A 101 -3.73 -2.99 17.12
C ASN A 101 -5.00 -2.21 16.72
N THR A 102 -5.09 -1.76 15.48
CA THR A 102 -6.30 -1.13 14.92
C THR A 102 -6.80 -1.98 13.76
N ASP A 103 -7.78 -2.85 13.99
CA ASP A 103 -8.43 -3.58 12.90
C ASP A 103 -9.61 -2.79 12.35
N ILE A 104 -9.62 -2.60 11.03
CA ILE A 104 -10.68 -1.93 10.29
C ILE A 104 -11.30 -2.84 9.22
N THR A 105 -10.80 -4.06 9.01
CA THR A 105 -11.26 -4.94 7.92
C THR A 105 -12.45 -5.79 8.35
N THR A 106 -12.55 -6.12 9.65
CA THR A 106 -13.62 -6.98 10.17
C THR A 106 -14.90 -6.21 10.42
N ASN A 107 -16.03 -6.69 9.88
CA ASN A 107 -17.38 -6.15 10.11
C ASN A 107 -17.53 -4.64 9.83
N ASN A 108 -16.78 -4.11 8.87
CA ASN A 108 -16.71 -2.67 8.60
C ASN A 108 -17.46 -2.28 7.31
N SER A 109 -18.75 -2.03 7.47
CA SER A 109 -19.65 -1.58 6.41
C SER A 109 -19.27 -0.24 5.79
N LEU A 110 -18.74 0.68 6.60
CA LEU A 110 -18.30 1.99 6.13
C LEU A 110 -17.12 1.83 5.18
N LEU A 111 -16.12 1.02 5.56
CA LEU A 111 -14.99 0.74 4.69
C LEU A 111 -15.45 0.06 3.40
N SER A 112 -16.36 -0.90 3.47
CA SER A 112 -16.93 -1.52 2.26
C SER A 112 -17.58 -0.51 1.32
N ALA A 113 -18.45 0.36 1.85
CA ALA A 113 -19.08 1.42 1.06
C ALA A 113 -18.05 2.36 0.44
N MET A 114 -16.98 2.68 1.17
CA MET A 114 -15.88 3.51 0.67
C MET A 114 -15.12 2.82 -0.47
N LEU A 115 -14.77 1.54 -0.33
CA LEU A 115 -14.07 0.78 -1.37
C LEU A 115 -14.89 0.69 -2.65
N LEU A 116 -16.19 0.39 -2.54
CA LEU A 116 -17.11 0.34 -3.69
C LEU A 116 -17.19 1.70 -4.40
N ARG A 117 -17.20 2.81 -3.66
CA ARG A 117 -17.20 4.16 -4.24
C ARG A 117 -15.93 4.52 -5.00
N LYS A 118 -14.83 3.78 -4.82
CA LYS A 118 -13.60 3.97 -5.60
C LYS A 118 -13.62 3.22 -6.92
N MET A 119 -14.63 2.39 -7.19
CA MET A 119 -14.73 1.61 -8.42
C MET A 119 -15.55 2.34 -9.49
N ASP A 120 -15.20 2.11 -10.76
CA ASP A 120 -16.02 2.55 -11.87
C ASP A 120 -17.29 1.71 -12.04
N SER A 121 -18.22 2.19 -12.88
CA SER A 121 -19.50 1.51 -13.13
C SER A 121 -19.33 0.10 -13.70
N THR A 122 -18.22 -0.18 -14.38
CA THR A 122 -17.95 -1.48 -15.00
C THR A 122 -17.57 -2.50 -13.93
N LEU A 123 -16.66 -2.14 -13.03
CA LEU A 123 -16.26 -2.95 -11.89
C LEU A 123 -17.43 -3.18 -10.94
N LEU A 124 -18.24 -2.15 -10.65
CA LEU A 124 -19.42 -2.29 -9.80
C LEU A 124 -20.42 -3.28 -10.39
N LYS A 125 -20.73 -3.19 -11.69
CA LYS A 125 -21.60 -4.17 -12.34
C LYS A 125 -21.04 -5.58 -12.20
N ARG A 126 -19.76 -5.78 -12.48
CA ARG A 126 -19.10 -7.10 -12.35
C ARG A 126 -19.14 -7.63 -10.92
N PHE A 127 -18.95 -6.75 -9.94
CA PHE A 127 -19.06 -7.08 -8.53
C PHE A 127 -20.48 -7.57 -8.17
N GLU A 128 -21.53 -6.89 -8.62
CA GLU A 128 -22.91 -7.36 -8.38
C GLU A 128 -23.19 -8.74 -9.01
N HIS A 129 -22.61 -9.04 -10.17
CA HIS A 129 -22.71 -10.38 -10.77
C HIS A 129 -21.93 -11.44 -9.98
N PHE A 130 -20.75 -11.08 -9.46
CA PHE A 130 -19.96 -11.94 -8.58
C PHE A 130 -20.73 -12.25 -7.27
N GLN A 131 -21.52 -11.29 -6.79
CA GLN A 131 -22.30 -11.36 -5.55
C GLN A 131 -23.66 -12.04 -5.64
N PHE A 132 -24.10 -12.46 -6.84
CA PHE A 132 -25.46 -12.96 -7.08
C PHE A 132 -25.90 -14.16 -6.20
N SER A 133 -24.96 -14.83 -5.52
CA SER A 133 -25.25 -15.92 -4.57
C SER A 133 -25.43 -15.50 -3.10
N GLN A 134 -25.14 -14.25 -2.72
CA GLN A 134 -25.15 -13.77 -1.32
C GLN A 134 -25.95 -12.47 -1.18
N THR A 135 -27.29 -12.59 -1.22
CA THR A 135 -28.19 -11.42 -1.37
C THR A 135 -28.62 -10.73 -0.07
N SER A 136 -28.18 -11.18 1.11
CA SER A 136 -28.80 -10.74 2.38
C SER A 136 -27.88 -10.01 3.35
N THR A 137 -26.57 -9.91 3.08
CA THR A 137 -25.62 -9.28 4.01
C THR A 137 -24.74 -8.24 3.34
N MET A 138 -24.43 -7.20 4.10
CA MET A 138 -23.49 -6.17 3.69
C MET A 138 -22.10 -6.78 3.54
N GLN A 139 -21.49 -6.53 2.38
CA GLN A 139 -20.21 -7.14 1.99
C GLN A 139 -19.08 -6.66 2.86
N GLN A 140 -18.17 -7.58 3.17
CA GLN A 140 -16.99 -7.26 3.97
C GLN A 140 -15.88 -6.70 3.07
N PRO A 141 -15.02 -5.81 3.61
CA PRO A 141 -13.88 -5.28 2.89
C PRO A 141 -13.02 -6.37 2.22
N ASP A 142 -12.83 -7.49 2.91
CA ASP A 142 -12.01 -8.61 2.39
C ASP A 142 -12.65 -9.32 1.19
N GLU A 143 -13.99 -9.37 1.09
CA GLU A 143 -14.69 -9.95 -0.04
C GLU A 143 -14.52 -9.09 -1.30
N ILE A 144 -14.59 -7.77 -1.12
CA ILE A 144 -14.34 -6.79 -2.19
C ILE A 144 -12.91 -6.93 -2.72
N ILE A 145 -11.92 -7.11 -1.85
CA ILE A 145 -10.52 -7.28 -2.26
C ILE A 145 -10.27 -8.63 -2.93
N LYS A 146 -10.97 -9.70 -2.51
CA LYS A 146 -10.95 -11.00 -3.20
C LYS A 146 -11.47 -10.87 -4.62
N PHE A 147 -12.61 -10.18 -4.81
CA PHE A 147 -13.16 -9.88 -6.13
C PHE A 147 -12.16 -9.11 -7.01
N LEU A 148 -11.59 -8.00 -6.51
CA LEU A 148 -10.61 -7.23 -7.28
C LEU A 148 -9.38 -8.05 -7.66
N SER A 149 -8.96 -8.97 -6.79
CA SER A 149 -7.84 -9.87 -7.05
C SER A 149 -8.16 -10.85 -8.19
N GLN A 150 -9.38 -11.39 -8.23
CA GLN A 150 -9.85 -12.24 -9.31
C GLN A 150 -9.93 -11.48 -10.63
N GLU A 151 -10.60 -10.33 -10.66
CA GLU A 151 -10.72 -9.47 -11.86
C GLU A 151 -9.34 -9.04 -12.40
N CYS A 152 -8.40 -8.74 -11.50
CA CYS A 152 -7.02 -8.43 -11.87
C CYS A 152 -6.32 -9.62 -12.54
N ASN A 153 -6.58 -10.85 -12.10
CA ASN A 153 -6.00 -12.04 -12.70
C ASN A 153 -6.65 -12.39 -14.04
N GLU A 154 -7.97 -12.26 -14.16
CA GLU A 154 -8.71 -12.46 -15.41
C GLU A 154 -8.26 -11.46 -16.48
N ALA A 155 -8.14 -10.18 -16.13
CA ALA A 155 -7.64 -9.15 -17.04
C ALA A 155 -6.21 -9.43 -17.53
N LYS A 156 -5.33 -9.95 -16.67
CA LYS A 156 -3.98 -10.39 -17.08
C LYS A 156 -4.03 -11.57 -18.03
N GLN A 157 -4.86 -12.58 -17.75
CA GLN A 157 -4.99 -13.76 -18.59
C GLN A 157 -5.55 -13.40 -19.98
N ALA A 158 -6.59 -12.58 -20.03
CA ALA A 158 -7.15 -12.08 -21.29
C ALA A 158 -6.10 -11.33 -22.13
N PHE A 159 -5.23 -10.55 -21.49
CA PHE A 159 -4.11 -9.88 -22.17
C PHE A 159 -3.10 -10.87 -22.77
N LEU A 160 -2.78 -11.97 -22.06
CA LEU A 160 -1.86 -12.99 -22.56
C LEU A 160 -2.40 -13.68 -23.83
N TYR A 161 -3.68 -14.05 -23.84
CA TYR A 161 -4.32 -14.73 -24.99
C TYR A 161 -4.61 -13.80 -26.18
N SER A 162 -4.73 -12.49 -25.96
CA SER A 162 -4.89 -11.50 -27.04
C SER A 162 -3.54 -11.05 -27.65
N SER A 163 -2.45 -11.13 -26.88
CA SER A 163 -1.11 -10.80 -27.38
C SER A 163 -0.54 -11.90 -28.28
N SER A 164 -0.88 -13.17 -28.03
CA SER A 164 -0.43 -14.31 -28.85
C SER A 164 -1.06 -14.36 -30.24
N SER A 165 -2.21 -13.71 -30.44
CA SER A 165 -2.90 -13.62 -31.74
C SER A 165 -2.33 -12.54 -32.68
N SER A 166 -1.38 -11.72 -32.20
CA SER A 166 -0.77 -10.61 -32.96
C SER A 166 0.57 -10.96 -33.62
N ILE A 167 1.14 -12.15 -33.37
CA ILE A 167 2.46 -12.57 -33.90
C ILE A 167 2.35 -13.30 -35.26
N SER A 168 1.15 -13.56 -35.78
CA SER A 168 0.93 -14.35 -37.01
C SER A 168 0.70 -13.56 -38.30
N LYS A 169 1.09 -12.28 -38.39
CA LYS A 169 1.05 -11.54 -39.68
C LYS A 169 2.44 -11.10 -40.12
N GLN A 170 3.14 -11.98 -40.84
CA GLN A 170 4.20 -11.57 -41.77
C GLN A 170 3.59 -11.13 -43.12
N PRO A 171 4.24 -10.22 -43.87
CA PRO A 171 3.66 -9.57 -45.05
C PRO A 171 3.72 -10.49 -46.29
N GLN A 172 2.63 -10.54 -47.06
CA GLN A 172 2.60 -11.13 -48.40
C GLN A 172 3.52 -10.33 -49.32
N SER A 173 4.52 -10.99 -49.91
CA SER A 173 5.34 -10.44 -50.99
C SER A 173 4.51 -10.25 -52.26
N GLU A 174 4.50 -9.00 -52.74
CA GLU A 174 4.05 -8.60 -54.07
C GLU A 174 4.84 -9.36 -55.16
N TYR A 175 4.18 -10.28 -55.86
CA TYR A 175 4.64 -10.71 -57.17
C TYR A 175 4.14 -9.71 -58.23
N LYS A 176 5.02 -8.78 -58.60
CA LYS A 176 4.84 -7.90 -59.77
C LYS A 176 4.76 -8.76 -61.03
N LYS A 177 3.62 -8.68 -61.73
CA LYS A 177 3.53 -8.96 -63.17
C LYS A 177 4.30 -7.89 -63.92
N THR A 178 5.38 -8.25 -64.59
CA THR A 178 5.92 -7.49 -65.72
C THR A 178 5.55 -8.22 -67.00
N SER A 179 4.55 -7.69 -67.70
CA SER A 179 4.37 -7.87 -69.14
C SER A 179 4.87 -6.61 -69.81
N LEU A 180 5.83 -6.72 -70.73
CA LEU A 180 6.09 -5.75 -71.79
C LEU A 180 6.82 -6.43 -72.96
N MET A 181 6.07 -6.57 -74.05
CA MET A 181 6.41 -6.40 -75.47
C MET A 181 7.48 -7.28 -76.14
N THR A 182 7.01 -8.01 -77.16
CA THR A 182 7.47 -7.85 -78.54
C THR A 182 6.36 -7.18 -79.34
#